data_AF-A0A1C6IZ50-F1
#
_entry.id   AF-A0A1C6IZ50-F1
#
_cell.length_a   1.000
_cell.length_b   1.000
_cell.length_c   1.000
_cell.angle_alpha   90.00
_cell.angle_beta   90.00
_cell.angle_gamma   90.00
#
_symmetry.space_group_name_H-M   'P 1'
#
loop_
_entity.id
_entity.type
_entity.pdbx_description
1 polymer ?
#
loop_
_entity_poly.entity_id
_entity_poly.type
_entity_poly.pdbx_seq_one_letter_code
_entity_poly.pdbx_strand_id
1 'polypeptide(L)'
;MMAEKEMRNQFRSAITAATVCCRMPVSDETSSITQYLKSLLDTALDGAGLYADVMPLPYQPCSKLPVVIALDGKNPRLLWYYKGMSTPALADELYWLFCDLPLVTGQISA
;
A
#
# COMPACT_ATOMS: atom_id res chain seq x y z
N MET A 1 -17.82 1.87 16.78
CA MET A 1 -18.26 0.93 15.73
C MET A 1 -18.61 1.60 14.39
N MET A 2 -19.37 2.71 14.34
CA MET A 2 -19.62 3.41 13.06
C MET A 2 -18.40 4.16 12.48
N ALA A 3 -17.60 4.80 13.34
CA ALA A 3 -16.39 5.53 12.91
C ALA A 3 -15.32 4.61 12.28
N GLU A 4 -15.12 3.42 12.85
CA GLU A 4 -14.14 2.43 12.36
C GLU A 4 -14.53 1.87 10.97
N LYS A 5 -15.82 1.57 10.77
CA LYS A 5 -16.33 1.13 9.46
C LYS A 5 -16.17 2.23 8.41
N GLU A 6 -16.45 3.47 8.79
CA GLU A 6 -16.30 4.64 7.93
C GLU A 6 -14.83 4.86 7.53
N MET A 7 -13.90 4.83 8.49
CA MET A 7 -12.46 4.97 8.21
C MET A 7 -11.94 3.85 7.30
N ARG A 8 -12.35 2.59 7.50
CA ARG A 8 -12.00 1.50 6.59
C ARG A 8 -12.52 1.73 5.17
N ASN A 9 -13.75 2.23 5.02
CA ASN A 9 -14.32 2.53 3.71
C ASN A 9 -13.58 3.68 3.02
N GLN A 10 -13.21 4.71 3.77
CA GLN A 10 -12.41 5.83 3.27
C GLN A 10 -11.03 5.36 2.83
N PHE A 11 -10.35 4.55 3.66
CA PHE A 11 -9.06 3.97 3.31
C PHE A 11 -9.13 3.09 2.05
N ARG A 12 -10.14 2.21 1.96
CA ARG A 12 -10.36 1.39 0.76
C ARG A 12 -10.58 2.25 -0.48
N SER A 13 -11.36 3.33 -0.35
CA SER A 13 -11.64 4.25 -1.46
C SER A 13 -10.39 5.00 -1.89
N ALA A 14 -9.57 5.47 -0.94
CA ALA A 14 -8.32 6.17 -1.20
C ALA A 14 -7.29 5.28 -1.90
N ILE A 15 -7.09 4.05 -1.42
CA ILE A 15 -6.21 3.06 -2.06
C ILE A 15 -6.69 2.75 -3.47
N THR A 16 -8.00 2.52 -3.65
CA THR A 16 -8.58 2.25 -4.97
C THR A 16 -8.35 3.44 -5.91
N ALA A 17 -8.65 4.66 -5.48
CA ALA A 17 -8.43 5.86 -6.28
C ALA A 17 -6.95 6.04 -6.65
N ALA A 18 -6.03 5.87 -5.70
CA ALA A 18 -4.60 5.97 -5.94
C ALA A 18 -4.10 4.91 -6.94
N THR A 19 -4.55 3.65 -6.82
CA THR A 19 -4.16 2.59 -7.77
C THR A 19 -4.62 2.86 -9.21
N VAL A 20 -5.71 3.61 -9.39
CA VAL A 20 -6.22 4.02 -10.70
C VAL A 20 -5.49 5.26 -11.22
N CYS A 21 -5.22 6.23 -10.36
CA CYS A 21 -4.66 7.52 -10.73
C CYS A 21 -3.13 7.50 -10.89
N CYS A 22 -2.42 6.62 -10.18
CA CYS A 22 -0.97 6.52 -10.26
C CYS A 22 -0.55 5.78 -11.52
N ARG A 23 0.45 6.34 -12.22
CA ARG A 23 0.98 5.73 -13.44
C ARG A 23 1.73 4.45 -13.11
N MET A 24 1.30 3.35 -13.71
CA MET A 24 2.02 2.08 -13.63
C MET A 24 3.47 2.23 -14.14
N PRO A 25 4.43 1.51 -13.55
CA PRO A 25 5.81 1.56 -13.97
C PRO A 25 5.94 0.98 -15.39
N VAL A 26 6.69 1.67 -16.25
CA VAL A 26 7.00 1.23 -17.62
C VAL A 26 8.17 0.25 -17.63
N SER A 27 9.02 0.31 -16.59
CA SER A 27 10.20 -0.53 -16.40
C SER A 27 9.94 -1.64 -15.38
N ASP A 28 10.58 -2.79 -15.59
CA ASP A 28 10.56 -3.93 -14.66
C ASP A 28 11.63 -3.82 -13.57
N GLU A 29 12.40 -2.74 -13.56
CA GLU A 29 13.39 -2.50 -12.52
C GLU A 29 12.72 -2.41 -11.15
N THR A 30 13.31 -3.11 -10.18
CA THR A 30 12.86 -3.13 -8.79
C THR A 30 12.64 -1.72 -8.24
N SER A 31 13.55 -0.78 -8.55
CA SER A 31 13.46 0.63 -8.15
C SER A 31 12.20 1.31 -8.69
N SER A 32 11.86 1.09 -9.97
CA SER A 32 10.68 1.63 -10.62
C SER A 32 9.39 1.11 -9.98
N ILE A 33 9.34 -0.19 -9.64
CA ILE A 33 8.20 -0.81 -8.97
C ILE A 33 8.04 -0.27 -7.55
N THR A 34 9.13 -0.20 -6.77
CA THR A 34 9.07 0.32 -5.40
C THR A 34 8.71 1.80 -5.36
N GLN A 35 9.16 2.58 -6.34
CA GLN A 35 8.80 3.99 -6.46
C GLN A 35 7.33 4.17 -6.82
N TYR A 36 6.80 3.34 -7.74
CA TYR A 36 5.38 3.31 -8.06
C TYR A 36 4.52 3.02 -6.82
N LEU A 37 4.85 1.95 -6.09
CA LEU A 37 4.13 1.57 -4.87
C LEU A 37 4.21 2.67 -3.80
N LYS A 38 5.37 3.33 -3.67
CA LYS A 38 5.53 4.47 -2.77
C LYS A 38 4.63 5.63 -3.16
N SER A 39 4.68 6.07 -4.42
CA SER A 39 3.84 7.18 -4.90
C SER A 39 2.35 6.90 -4.76
N LEU A 40 1.93 5.65 -4.99
CA LEU A 40 0.55 5.20 -4.77
C LEU A 40 0.14 5.33 -3.32
N LEU A 41 0.95 4.82 -2.39
CA LEU A 41 0.65 4.90 -0.96
C LEU A 41 0.70 6.33 -0.44
N ASP A 42 1.69 7.12 -0.85
CA ASP A 42 1.78 8.54 -0.50
C ASP A 42 0.54 9.30 -1.00
N THR A 43 0.02 8.97 -2.20
CA THR A 43 -1.23 9.56 -2.72
C THR A 43 -2.46 9.10 -1.93
N ALA A 44 -2.54 7.82 -1.57
CA ALA A 44 -3.66 7.28 -0.82
C ALA A 44 -3.71 7.78 0.63
N LEU A 45 -2.55 8.13 1.19
CA LEU A 45 -2.38 8.62 2.55
C LEU A 45 -2.27 10.16 2.62
N ASP A 46 -2.39 10.83 1.48
CA ASP A 46 -2.39 12.28 1.43
C ASP A 46 -3.54 12.84 2.28
N GLY A 47 -3.22 13.79 3.15
CA GLY A 47 -4.15 14.34 4.15
C GLY A 47 -4.32 13.50 5.43
N ALA A 48 -3.83 12.25 5.49
CA ALA A 48 -3.84 11.44 6.73
C ALA A 48 -2.60 11.69 7.63
N GLY A 49 -1.58 12.39 7.12
CA GLY A 49 -0.33 12.66 7.84
C GLY A 49 0.53 11.41 8.04
N LEU A 50 0.30 10.37 7.24
CA LEU A 50 1.06 9.11 7.27
C LEU A 50 2.01 9.05 6.08
N TYR A 51 3.17 8.43 6.29
CA TYR A 51 4.17 8.22 5.24
C TYR A 51 4.39 6.73 5.02
N ALA A 52 4.60 6.34 3.77
CA ALA A 52 4.92 4.98 3.40
C ALA A 52 6.41 4.81 3.10
N ASP A 53 7.03 3.86 3.81
CA ASP A 53 8.33 3.32 3.46
C ASP A 53 8.14 2.05 2.66
N VAL A 54 8.72 2.01 1.45
CA VAL A 54 8.61 0.90 0.52
C VAL A 54 10.01 0.44 0.16
N MET A 55 10.33 -0.82 0.48
CA MET A 55 11.66 -1.38 0.31
C MET A 55 11.57 -2.76 -0.37
N PRO A 56 12.38 -3.03 -1.38
CA PRO A 56 12.44 -4.38 -1.93
C PRO A 56 13.13 -5.30 -0.93
N LEU A 57 12.59 -6.51 -0.75
CA LEU A 57 13.25 -7.54 0.03
C LEU A 57 14.23 -8.31 -0.89
N PRO A 58 15.52 -8.42 -0.56
CA PRO A 58 16.44 -9.27 -1.30
C PRO A 58 15.92 -10.71 -1.34
N TYR A 59 15.66 -11.22 -2.54
CA TYR A 59 15.13 -12.57 -2.74
C TYR A 59 15.66 -13.16 -4.04
N GLN A 60 15.60 -14.48 -4.16
CA GLN A 60 16.00 -15.14 -5.40
C GLN A 60 15.10 -14.71 -6.56
N PRO A 61 15.62 -14.61 -7.80
CA PRO A 61 14.81 -14.26 -8.96
C PRO A 61 13.59 -15.19 -9.09
N CYS A 62 12.39 -14.60 -9.06
CA CYS A 62 11.14 -15.33 -9.25
C CYS A 62 10.10 -14.43 -9.94
N SER A 63 8.91 -14.97 -10.20
CA SER A 63 7.83 -14.24 -10.88
C SER A 63 7.18 -13.14 -10.03
N LYS A 64 7.52 -13.07 -8.74
CA LYS A 64 7.02 -12.05 -7.80
C LYS A 64 8.19 -11.27 -7.21
N LEU A 65 7.98 -9.98 -6.98
CA LEU A 65 8.87 -9.12 -6.23
C LEU A 65 8.33 -8.99 -4.80
N PRO A 66 9.03 -9.53 -3.79
CA PRO A 66 8.69 -9.26 -2.40
C PRO A 66 9.06 -7.82 -2.03
N VAL A 67 8.08 -7.09 -1.51
CA VAL A 67 8.22 -5.68 -1.11
C VAL A 67 7.75 -5.54 0.33
N VAL A 68 8.62 -5.00 1.18
CA VAL A 68 8.28 -4.63 2.55
C VAL A 68 7.74 -3.21 2.55
N ILE A 69 6.58 -3.01 3.17
CA ILE A 69 5.90 -1.72 3.27
C ILE A 69 5.64 -1.43 4.74
N ALA A 70 6.13 -0.31 5.24
CA ALA A 70 5.85 0.18 6.59
C ALA A 70 5.12 1.52 6.51
N LEU A 71 4.14 1.74 7.39
CA LEU A 71 3.45 3.02 7.51
C LEU A 71 3.93 3.70 8.80
N ASP A 72 4.40 4.95 8.70
CA ASP A 72 4.96 5.72 9.82
C ASP A 72 6.12 4.96 10.54
N GLY A 73 6.94 4.24 9.76
CA GLY A 73 8.03 3.39 10.28
C GLY A 73 7.57 2.22 11.17
N LYS A 74 6.27 1.94 11.24
CA LYS A 74 5.67 0.92 12.12
C LYS A 74 5.04 -0.20 11.30
N ASN A 75 4.88 -1.35 11.96
CA ASN A 75 4.15 -2.51 11.47
C ASN A 75 4.48 -2.88 10.01
N PRO A 76 5.74 -3.22 9.69
CA PRO A 76 6.12 -3.59 8.33
C PRO A 76 5.32 -4.81 7.87
N ARG A 77 4.80 -4.74 6.64
CA ARG A 77 4.04 -5.80 6.00
C ARG A 77 4.69 -6.20 4.68
N LEU A 78 4.53 -7.46 4.31
CA LEU A 78 5.10 -8.02 3.09
C LEU A 78 4.02 -8.09 2.00
N LEU A 79 4.24 -7.37 0.90
CA LEU A 79 3.49 -7.49 -0.33
C LEU A 79 4.26 -8.37 -1.33
N TRP A 80 3.58 -9.37 -1.89
CA TRP A 80 4.12 -10.16 -3.01
C TRP A 80 3.64 -9.58 -4.34
N TYR A 81 4.27 -8.49 -4.76
CA TYR A 81 3.94 -7.82 -6.01
C TYR A 81 4.30 -8.72 -7.19
N TYR A 82 3.46 -8.75 -8.23
CA TYR A 82 3.81 -9.42 -9.48
C TYR A 82 3.48 -8.53 -10.66
N LYS A 83 4.28 -8.65 -11.72
CA LYS A 83 4.10 -7.86 -12.94
C LYS A 83 2.76 -8.20 -13.60
N GLY A 84 2.01 -7.18 -13.98
CA GLY A 84 0.69 -7.35 -14.60
C GLY A 84 -0.45 -7.61 -13.61
N MET A 85 -0.20 -7.46 -12.30
CA MET A 85 -1.28 -7.42 -11.30
C MET A 85 -2.27 -6.32 -11.69
N SER A 86 -3.54 -6.68 -11.83
CA SER A 86 -4.58 -5.71 -12.17
C SER A 86 -4.74 -4.68 -11.07
N THR A 87 -5.11 -3.45 -11.43
CA THR A 87 -5.44 -2.36 -10.49
C THR A 87 -6.35 -2.80 -9.33
N PRO A 88 -7.50 -3.48 -9.56
CA PRO A 88 -8.36 -3.91 -8.46
C PRO A 88 -7.71 -4.96 -7.56
N ALA A 89 -6.92 -5.88 -8.13
CA ALA A 89 -6.19 -6.87 -7.33
C ALA A 89 -5.14 -6.20 -6.43
N LEU A 90 -4.39 -5.23 -6.95
CA LEU A 90 -3.42 -4.47 -6.16
C LEU A 90 -4.11 -3.67 -5.04
N ALA A 91 -5.24 -3.03 -5.35
CA ALA A 91 -6.01 -2.27 -4.38
C ALA A 91 -6.50 -3.15 -3.23
N ASP A 92 -7.05 -4.34 -3.53
CA ASP A 92 -7.52 -5.27 -2.51
C ASP A 92 -6.36 -5.82 -1.67
N GLU A 93 -5.24 -6.22 -2.29
CA GLU A 93 -4.05 -6.69 -1.57
C GLU A 93 -3.54 -5.62 -0.58
N LEU A 94 -3.38 -4.38 -1.03
CA LEU A 94 -2.94 -3.26 -0.18
C LEU A 94 -3.96 -2.94 0.93
N TYR A 95 -5.25 -3.01 0.62
CA TYR A 95 -6.30 -2.82 1.62
C TYR A 95 -6.20 -3.87 2.72
N TRP A 96 -6.16 -5.16 2.36
CA TRP A 96 -6.08 -6.26 3.34
C TRP A 96 -4.77 -6.24 4.13
N LEU A 97 -3.69 -5.75 3.54
CA LEU A 97 -2.39 -5.61 4.20
C LEU A 97 -2.43 -4.69 5.43
N PHE A 98 -3.31 -3.69 5.40
CA PHE A 98 -3.32 -2.58 6.35
C PHE A 98 -4.66 -2.31 7.03
N CYS A 99 -5.75 -2.98 6.64
CA CYS A 99 -7.08 -2.72 7.17
C CYS A 99 -7.23 -3.00 8.68
N ASP A 100 -6.31 -3.77 9.26
CA ASP A 100 -6.25 -4.10 10.68
C ASP A 100 -5.42 -3.10 11.50
N LEU A 101 -4.71 -2.16 10.86
CA LEU A 101 -3.87 -1.22 11.59
C LEU A 101 -4.73 -0.26 12.44
N PRO A 102 -4.30 0.06 13.67
CA PRO A 102 -4.95 1.06 14.55
C PRO A 102 -5.21 2.39 13.84
N LEU A 103 -4.26 2.79 12.99
CA LEU A 103 -4.29 4.01 12.19
C LEU A 103 -5.45 4.05 11.17
N VAL A 104 -5.85 2.89 10.66
CA VAL A 104 -6.95 2.73 9.70
C VAL A 104 -8.27 2.40 10.40
N THR A 105 -8.20 1.82 11.60
CA THR A 105 -9.37 1.46 12.41
C THR A 105 -9.79 2.55 13.41
N GLY A 106 -9.08 3.68 13.46
CA GLY A 106 -9.39 4.81 14.34
C GLY A 106 -9.04 4.58 15.81
N GLN A 107 -8.21 3.58 16.11
CA GLN A 107 -7.64 3.42 17.45
C GLN A 107 -6.46 4.38 17.61
N ILE A 108 -6.79 5.61 17.98
CA ILE A 108 -5.81 6.54 18.53
C ILE A 108 -5.45 5.98 19.91
N SER A 109 -4.24 5.46 20.07
CA SER A 109 -3.75 5.06 21.39
C SER A 109 -3.76 6.29 22.30
N ALA A 110 -4.45 6.17 23.43
CA ALA A 110 -4.52 7.17 24.50
C ALA A 110 -3.14 7.43 25.12
#